data_AF-U9U0V4-F1
#
_entry.id   AF-U9U0V4-F1
#
_cell.length_a   1.000
_cell.length_b   1.000
_cell.length_c   1.000
_cell.angle_alpha   90.00
_cell.angle_beta   90.00
_cell.angle_gamma   90.00
#
_symmetry.space_group_name_H-M   'P 1'
#
loop_
_entity.id
_entity.type
_entity.pdbx_description
1 polymer ?
#
loop_
_entity_poly.entity_id
_entity_poly.type
_entity_poly.pdbx_seq_one_letter_code
_entity_poly.pdbx_strand_id
1 'polypeptide(L)'
;MYGFGDEPDPAPDTVNVMEELVNDYITEMCLKASKVAKDRKVTVEDFKFILRNDSKKLARVEELLFMEKDIKTARKTFDVNEIEN
;
A
#
# COMPACT_ATOMS: atom_id res chain seq x y z
N MET A 1 -7.76 12.73 -6.68
CA MET A 1 -7.70 13.38 -8.01
C MET A 1 -7.07 14.76 -7.89
N TYR A 2 -7.64 15.70 -7.11
CA TYR A 2 -7.06 17.04 -6.83
C TYR A 2 -5.56 17.04 -6.45
N GLY A 3 -5.13 16.15 -5.55
CA GLY A 3 -3.72 16.05 -5.13
C GLY A 3 -2.72 15.66 -6.23
N PHE A 4 -3.21 15.27 -7.42
CA PHE A 4 -2.41 15.00 -8.62
C PHE A 4 -2.60 16.07 -9.70
N GLY A 5 -3.21 17.22 -9.36
CA GLY A 5 -3.38 18.38 -10.25
C GLY A 5 -4.76 18.52 -10.89
N ASP A 6 -5.75 17.71 -10.47
CA ASP A 6 -7.13 17.89 -10.89
C ASP A 6 -7.81 19.05 -10.14
N GLU A 7 -9.06 19.38 -10.47
CA GLU A 7 -9.86 20.38 -9.75
C GLU A 7 -10.38 19.88 -8.39
N PRO A 8 -10.76 20.79 -7.46
CA PRO A 8 -11.24 20.41 -6.13
C PRO A 8 -12.53 19.58 -6.13
N ASP A 9 -13.39 19.79 -7.14
CA ASP A 9 -14.68 19.11 -7.31
C ASP A 9 -14.76 18.44 -8.69
N PRO A 10 -14.09 17.29 -8.89
CA PRO A 10 -14.04 16.61 -10.18
C PRO A 10 -15.41 16.12 -10.63
N ALA A 11 -15.62 16.05 -11.94
CA ALA A 11 -16.85 15.51 -12.51
C ALA A 11 -17.20 14.12 -11.94
N PRO A 12 -18.46 13.90 -11.48
CA PRO A 12 -18.86 12.63 -10.85
C PRO A 12 -18.59 11.40 -11.71
N ASP A 13 -18.78 11.50 -13.03
CA ASP A 13 -18.54 10.39 -13.96
C ASP A 13 -17.05 9.99 -13.99
N THR A 14 -16.13 10.96 -13.91
CA THR A 14 -14.68 10.68 -13.85
C THR A 14 -14.31 10.01 -12.52
N VAL A 15 -14.95 10.40 -11.41
CA VAL A 15 -14.76 9.77 -10.10
C VAL A 15 -15.20 8.31 -10.15
N ASN A 16 -16.39 8.03 -10.72
CA ASN A 16 -16.91 6.68 -10.86
C ASN A 16 -15.99 5.78 -11.70
N VAL A 17 -15.50 6.28 -12.85
CA VAL A 17 -14.53 5.54 -13.67
C VAL A 17 -13.23 5.30 -12.91
N MET A 18 -12.75 6.28 -12.14
CA MET A 18 -11.55 6.11 -11.35
C MET A 18 -11.72 5.04 -10.27
N GLU A 19 -12.91 4.93 -9.66
CA GLU A 19 -13.24 3.86 -8.71
C GLU A 19 -13.16 2.48 -9.37
N GLU A 20 -13.78 2.31 -10.55
CA GLU A 20 -13.74 1.06 -11.31
C GLU A 20 -12.28 0.66 -11.63
N LEU A 21 -11.47 1.60 -12.14
CA LEU A 21 -10.07 1.36 -12.46
C LEU A 21 -9.24 0.95 -11.23
N VAL A 22 -9.50 1.55 -10.07
CA VAL A 22 -8.80 1.22 -8.82
C VAL A 22 -9.18 -0.18 -8.34
N ASN A 23 -10.46 -0.53 -8.39
CA ASN A 23 -10.95 -1.85 -8.00
C ASN A 23 -10.33 -2.95 -8.88
N ASP A 24 -10.28 -2.72 -10.20
CA ASP A 24 -9.65 -3.63 -11.16
C ASP A 24 -8.15 -3.78 -10.88
N TYR A 25 -7.45 -2.66 -10.65
CA TYR A 25 -6.02 -2.67 -10.34
C TYR A 25 -5.70 -3.48 -9.07
N ILE A 26 -6.46 -3.25 -7.98
CA ILE A 26 -6.27 -3.98 -6.72
C ILE A 26 -6.53 -5.47 -6.92
N THR A 27 -7.61 -5.81 -7.64
CA THR A 27 -7.96 -7.20 -7.92
C THR A 27 -6.86 -7.90 -8.72
N GLU A 28 -6.37 -7.27 -9.78
CA GLU A 28 -5.30 -7.82 -10.62
C GLU A 28 -4.00 -8.01 -9.83
N MET A 29 -3.64 -7.04 -8.99
CA MET A 29 -2.46 -7.12 -8.11
C MET A 29 -2.57 -8.28 -7.11
N CYS A 30 -3.72 -8.45 -6.46
CA CYS A 30 -3.97 -9.56 -5.54
C CYS A 30 -3.93 -10.92 -6.25
N LEU A 31 -4.49 -11.02 -7.46
CA LEU A 31 -4.43 -12.24 -8.26
C LEU A 31 -2.98 -12.57 -8.67
N LYS A 32 -2.19 -11.58 -9.09
CA LYS A 32 -0.77 -11.75 -9.41
C LYS A 32 0.02 -12.23 -8.18
N ALA A 33 -0.19 -11.61 -7.02
CA ALA A 33 0.45 -12.01 -5.77
C ALA A 33 0.03 -13.43 -5.34
N SER A 34 -1.26 -13.77 -5.47
CA SER A 34 -1.78 -15.11 -5.20
C SER A 34 -1.15 -16.17 -6.11
N LYS A 35 -0.93 -15.89 -7.39
CA LYS A 35 -0.23 -16.81 -8.31
C LYS A 35 1.22 -17.08 -7.89
N VAL A 36 1.90 -16.09 -7.31
CA VAL A 36 3.25 -16.26 -6.76
C VAL A 36 3.21 -17.10 -5.47
N ALA A 37 2.22 -16.84 -4.61
CA ALA A 37 2.01 -17.58 -3.37
C ALA A 37 1.55 -19.02 -3.60
N LYS A 38 0.87 -19.33 -4.72
CA LYS A 38 0.27 -20.63 -5.00
C LYS A 38 -0.68 -21.05 -3.86
N ASP A 39 -0.33 -22.10 -3.12
CA ASP A 39 -1.18 -22.67 -2.07
C ASP A 39 -0.91 -22.08 -0.68
N ARG A 40 0.15 -21.27 -0.51
CA ARG A 40 0.42 -20.59 0.77
C ARG A 40 -0.31 -19.27 0.88
N LYS A 41 -0.42 -18.76 2.11
CA LYS A 41 -0.93 -17.41 2.38
C LYS A 41 -0.07 -16.36 1.65
N VAL A 42 -0.74 -15.37 1.07
CA VAL A 42 -0.09 -14.21 0.44
C VAL A 42 0.61 -13.37 1.52
N THR A 43 1.81 -12.93 1.19
CA THR A 43 2.71 -12.14 2.05
C THR A 43 3.18 -10.90 1.31
N VAL A 44 3.79 -9.96 2.04
CA VAL A 44 4.35 -8.73 1.47
C VAL A 44 5.43 -9.01 0.41
N GLU A 45 6.21 -10.09 0.58
CA GLU A 45 7.26 -10.45 -0.37
C GLU A 45 6.70 -10.87 -1.74
N ASP A 46 5.46 -11.35 -1.80
CA ASP A 46 4.78 -11.64 -3.07
C ASP A 46 4.52 -10.36 -3.87
N PHE A 47 4.05 -9.32 -3.17
CA PHE A 47 3.84 -8.00 -3.76
C PHE A 47 5.15 -7.37 -4.21
N LYS A 48 6.21 -7.48 -3.41
CA LYS A 48 7.55 -7.02 -3.80
C LYS A 48 8.07 -7.77 -5.03
N PHE A 49 7.86 -9.09 -5.10
CA PHE A 49 8.26 -9.88 -6.25
C PHE A 49 7.55 -9.47 -7.55
N ILE A 50 6.23 -9.25 -7.52
CA ILE A 50 5.50 -8.81 -8.73
C ILE A 50 5.87 -7.37 -9.13
N LEU A 51 6.27 -6.53 -8.16
CA LEU A 51 6.72 -5.15 -8.39
C LEU A 51 8.21 -5.03 -8.73
N ARG A 52 8.98 -6.12 -8.79
CA ARG A 52 10.45 -6.09 -8.98
C ARG A 52 10.95 -5.34 -10.21
N ASN A 53 10.10 -5.20 -11.23
CA ASN A 53 10.42 -4.50 -12.48
C ASN A 53 9.97 -3.02 -12.48
N ASP A 54 9.27 -2.56 -11.44
CA ASP A 54 8.86 -1.18 -11.25
C ASP A 54 9.58 -0.62 -10.02
N SER A 55 10.78 -0.09 -10.25
CA SER A 55 11.66 0.40 -9.18
C SER A 55 11.02 1.49 -8.32
N LYS A 56 10.17 2.34 -8.92
CA LYS A 56 9.48 3.41 -8.19
C LYS A 56 8.44 2.84 -7.23
N LYS A 57 7.59 1.92 -7.69
CA LYS A 57 6.60 1.27 -6.83
C LYS A 57 7.25 0.40 -5.76
N LEU A 58 8.30 -0.35 -6.10
CA LEU A 58 9.02 -1.17 -5.15
C LEU A 58 9.66 -0.33 -4.04
N ALA A 59 10.39 0.74 -4.41
CA ALA A 59 10.99 1.65 -3.43
C ALA A 59 9.93 2.27 -2.51
N ARG A 60 8.78 2.66 -3.06
CA ARG A 60 7.68 3.20 -2.26
C ARG A 60 7.11 2.19 -1.25
N VAL A 61 6.99 0.92 -1.63
CA VAL A 61 6.58 -0.15 -0.71
C VAL A 61 7.57 -0.29 0.43
N GLU A 62 8.87 -0.31 0.14
CA GLU A 62 9.92 -0.44 1.16
C GLU A 62 9.93 0.75 2.12
N GLU A 63 9.79 1.98 1.61
CA GLU A 63 9.68 3.20 2.40
C GLU A 63 8.48 3.16 3.35
N LEU A 64 7.31 2.74 2.86
CA LEU A 64 6.09 2.63 3.67
C LEU A 64 6.24 1.60 4.81
N LEU A 65 6.84 0.45 4.51
CA LEU A 65 7.10 -0.60 5.52
C LEU A 65 8.11 -0.14 6.56
N PHE A 66 9.13 0.62 6.14
CA PHE A 66 10.10 1.23 7.04
C PHE A 66 9.43 2.24 7.98
N MET A 67 8.63 3.17 7.44
CA MET A 67 7.89 4.14 8.24
C MET A 67 6.91 3.47 9.21
N GLU A 68 6.23 2.39 8.80
CA GLU A 68 5.35 1.63 9.69
C GLU A 68 6.14 1.04 10.88
N LYS A 69 7.33 0.50 10.63
CA LYS A 69 8.22 -0.02 11.67
C LYS A 69 8.67 1.09 12.63
N ASP A 70 9.02 2.25 12.11
CA ASP A 70 9.44 3.40 12.92
C ASP A 70 8.29 3.89 13.81
N ILE A 71 7.09 4.04 13.24
CA ILE A 71 5.89 4.42 14.00
C ILE A 71 5.60 3.41 15.11
N LYS A 72 5.68 2.09 14.80
CA LYS A 72 5.48 1.04 15.81
C LYS A 72 6.53 1.07 16.91
N THR A 73 7.78 1.37 16.57
CA THR A 73 8.87 1.48 17.55
C THR A 73 8.68 2.68 18.46
N ALA A 74 8.36 3.84 17.87
CA ALA A 74 8.09 5.06 18.63
C ALA A 74 6.94 4.87 19.62
N ARG A 75 5.83 4.25 19.19
CA ARG A 75 4.67 3.96 20.06
C ARG A 75 5.05 3.09 21.27
N LYS A 76 5.85 2.04 21.07
CA LYS A 76 6.30 1.17 22.17
C LYS A 76 7.12 1.92 23.22
N THR A 77 7.92 2.91 22.81
CA THR A 77 8.69 3.72 23.76
C THR A 77 7.79 4.54 24.68
N PHE A 78 6.62 5.00 24.20
CA PHE A 78 5.65 5.71 25.05
C PHE A 78 4.93 4.75 26.02
N ASP A 79 4.52 3.57 25.56
CA ASP A 79 3.85 2.56 26.41
C ASP A 79 4.74 2.09 27.58
N VAL A 80 6.07 1.97 27.36
CA VAL A 80 7.02 1.60 28.43
C VAL A 80 7.16 2.71 29.47
N ASN A 81 7.19 3.98 29.04
CA ASN A 81 7.33 5.11 29.95
C ASN A 81 6.08 5.37 30.81
N GLU A 82 4.89 4.94 30.38
CA GLU A 82 3.66 5.05 31.20
C GLU A 82 3.57 3.97 32.29
N ILE A 83 4.27 2.82 32.14
CA ILE A 83 4.28 1.74 33.14
C ILE A 83 5.31 2.00 34.25
N GLU A 84 6.35 2.78 33.96
CA GLU A 84 7.44 3.10 34.90
C GLU A 84 7.16 4.34 35.78
N ASN A 85 6.00 5.00 35.65
CA ASN A 85 5.58 6.16 36.46
C ASN A 85 4.42 5.83 37.40
#